data_AF-A0A330M4U8-F1
#
_entry.id   AF-A0A330M4U8-F1
#
_cell.length_a   1.000
_cell.length_b   1.000
_cell.length_c   1.000
_cell.angle_alpha   90.00
_cell.angle_beta   90.00
_cell.angle_gamma   90.00
#
_symmetry.space_group_name_H-M   'P 1'
#
loop_
_entity.id
_entity.type
_entity.pdbx_description
1 polymer ?
#
loop_
_entity_poly.entity_id
_entity_poly.type
_entity_poly.pdbx_seq_one_letter_code
_entity_poly.pdbx_strand_id
1 'polypeptide(L)'
;MIKPMLILSLGAALMLGLLPLITNAIEANRLGDPVAGNNKAALCAACHGLDGIGLSPEYPNLAGQKQAYIIKQLKAFKSGLREDASMQAMAASLNDDDMLNLASYYSQLTNPAADLSPDSTPNSTSGSASDSGTEPPITPTSSACSVTKIEASSIEFPETVFVTIKGCGAIETFPTRSTWEGGANMLYTAISPDGHYLFSTSPSSNKLYVFDTQTGKKVAIITVGNAPKGVKVHPNGKRVYVSNEASSTISVIDIASMSVVNTIPVQKAPHNVRFTRDGSLAYVTLQGGAGIGVINTVKEEIVNVIPVPGIIGPHNLDLSSDEKIAYVRDFVGNLAVLELVTGNVLKVIQVGNGHGGIDVAPDDSFVATAAISDNKISIIDTVSLTTQHIVVGQGPHGIRTSKDSQWIYVTLTKDNQVVVINAKTMTIEKRFIVGDFPFWIAVNGNP
;
A
#
# COMPACT_ATOMS: atom_id res chain seq x y z
N MET A 1 50.57 -39.32 -62.58
CA MET A 1 50.80 -39.96 -61.27
C MET A 1 51.39 -38.91 -60.34
N ILE A 2 50.89 -38.84 -59.09
CA ILE A 2 51.49 -38.16 -57.91
C ILE A 2 51.34 -36.63 -57.83
N LYS A 3 50.51 -36.19 -56.86
CA LYS A 3 50.61 -35.10 -55.82
C LYS A 3 51.59 -33.92 -56.00
N PRO A 4 51.53 -32.85 -55.16
CA PRO A 4 50.45 -32.21 -54.37
C PRO A 4 50.46 -30.66 -54.63
N MET A 5 49.80 -29.74 -53.91
CA MET A 5 50.24 -29.19 -52.62
C MET A 5 49.37 -27.98 -52.25
N LEU A 6 49.05 -27.89 -50.97
CA LEU A 6 48.29 -26.84 -50.29
C LEU A 6 49.18 -25.61 -50.06
N ILE A 7 48.75 -24.40 -50.41
CA ILE A 7 49.17 -23.15 -49.75
C ILE A 7 47.96 -22.19 -49.72
N LEU A 8 47.48 -21.87 -48.51
CA LEU A 8 46.61 -20.73 -48.24
C LEU A 8 47.44 -19.44 -48.26
N SER A 9 47.00 -18.40 -48.97
CA SER A 9 47.00 -17.02 -48.47
C SER A 9 46.26 -16.04 -49.38
N LEU A 10 45.43 -15.20 -48.74
CA LEU A 10 45.15 -13.78 -49.00
C LEU A 10 44.35 -13.31 -50.25
N GLY A 11 43.38 -12.42 -49.96
CA GLY A 11 42.96 -11.31 -50.83
C GLY A 11 41.63 -11.53 -51.57
N ALA A 12 40.48 -11.24 -50.98
CA ALA A 12 39.80 -9.93 -50.98
C ALA A 12 39.38 -9.43 -52.38
N ALA A 13 38.08 -9.56 -52.71
CA ALA A 13 37.27 -8.57 -53.44
C ALA A 13 35.82 -9.11 -53.52
N LEU A 14 34.89 -8.51 -52.78
CA LEU A 14 34.00 -7.44 -53.26
C LEU A 14 32.86 -7.96 -54.14
N MET A 15 31.72 -8.27 -53.52
CA MET A 15 30.43 -8.29 -54.20
C MET A 15 29.43 -7.53 -53.35
N LEU A 16 28.87 -6.51 -53.99
CA LEU A 16 27.89 -5.57 -53.48
C LEU A 16 26.63 -6.33 -53.04
N GLY A 17 26.30 -6.24 -51.76
CA GLY A 17 24.95 -6.41 -51.26
C GLY A 17 24.47 -5.08 -50.70
N LEU A 18 23.46 -4.49 -51.33
CA LEU A 18 22.73 -3.36 -50.77
C LEU A 18 22.11 -3.79 -49.43
N LEU A 19 22.68 -3.35 -48.31
CA LEU A 19 21.95 -3.27 -47.06
C LEU A 19 21.28 -1.90 -47.00
N PRO A 20 19.96 -1.81 -46.71
CA PRO A 20 19.36 -0.54 -46.38
C PRO A 20 19.98 -0.01 -45.09
N LEU A 21 20.56 1.18 -45.20
CA LEU A 21 20.92 2.04 -44.09
C LEU A 21 19.67 2.45 -43.32
N ILE A 22 19.77 2.31 -41.99
CA ILE A 22 19.12 3.11 -40.97
C ILE A 22 17.60 2.90 -40.81
N THR A 23 17.24 2.00 -39.90
CA THR A 23 16.19 2.29 -38.91
C THR A 23 16.60 1.71 -37.56
N ASN A 24 17.40 2.44 -36.79
CA ASN A 24 17.43 2.29 -35.33
C ASN A 24 17.38 3.69 -34.72
N ALA A 25 16.21 4.30 -34.84
CA ALA A 25 15.85 5.53 -34.13
C ALA A 25 14.45 5.35 -33.53
N ILE A 26 14.24 4.29 -32.76
CA ILE A 26 13.08 4.16 -31.86
C ILE A 26 13.51 3.42 -30.58
N GLU A 27 14.50 3.95 -29.86
CA GLU A 27 14.75 3.55 -28.46
C GLU A 27 15.13 4.75 -27.56
N ALA A 28 14.94 5.98 -28.04
CA ALA A 28 15.05 7.18 -27.22
C ALA A 28 13.65 7.58 -26.74
N ASN A 29 13.48 7.63 -25.42
CA ASN A 29 12.28 8.03 -24.66
C ASN A 29 11.19 6.97 -24.42
N ARG A 30 11.53 5.74 -24.03
CA ARG A 30 10.63 5.02 -23.12
C ARG A 30 10.83 5.56 -21.71
N LEU A 31 9.84 6.26 -21.19
CA LEU A 31 9.78 6.63 -19.77
C LEU A 31 9.42 5.37 -18.98
N GLY A 32 10.26 4.99 -18.02
CA GLY A 32 9.93 3.91 -17.10
C GLY A 32 8.75 4.26 -16.19
N ASP A 33 8.01 3.25 -15.77
CA ASP A 33 6.92 3.36 -14.80
C ASP A 33 7.48 3.40 -13.36
N PRO A 34 7.40 4.54 -12.66
CA PRO A 34 7.90 4.66 -11.28
C PRO A 34 7.12 3.80 -10.28
N VAL A 35 5.85 3.49 -10.56
CA VAL A 35 5.01 2.66 -9.69
C VAL A 35 5.44 1.19 -9.83
N ALA A 36 5.65 0.72 -11.06
CA ALA A 36 6.21 -0.61 -11.30
C ALA A 36 7.63 -0.72 -10.71
N GLY A 37 8.42 0.35 -10.80
CA GLY A 37 9.74 0.46 -10.18
C GLY A 37 9.68 0.34 -8.67
N ASN A 38 8.79 1.08 -8.01
CA ASN A 38 8.59 1.03 -6.57
C ASN A 38 8.21 -0.39 -6.08
N ASN A 39 7.33 -1.08 -6.81
CA ASN A 39 6.93 -2.45 -6.45
C ASN A 39 8.09 -3.44 -6.48
N LYS A 40 9.12 -3.18 -7.30
CA LYS A 40 10.34 -3.98 -7.37
C LYS A 40 11.44 -3.45 -6.45
N ALA A 41 11.39 -2.20 -6.01
CA ALA A 41 12.44 -1.58 -5.20
C ALA A 41 12.72 -2.31 -3.87
N ALA A 42 11.75 -3.07 -3.34
CA ALA A 42 11.91 -3.88 -2.14
C ALA A 42 13.10 -4.85 -2.21
N LEU A 43 13.46 -5.38 -3.39
CA LEU A 43 14.62 -6.26 -3.56
C LEU A 43 15.96 -5.53 -3.38
N CYS A 44 15.98 -4.21 -3.55
CA CYS A 44 17.19 -3.39 -3.43
C CYS A 44 17.35 -2.81 -2.01
N ALA A 45 16.26 -2.72 -1.26
CA ALA A 45 16.18 -1.97 -0.01
C ALA A 45 17.06 -2.54 1.11
N ALA A 46 17.37 -3.84 1.06
CA ALA A 46 18.24 -4.51 2.04
C ALA A 46 19.67 -3.95 2.07
N CYS A 47 20.13 -3.31 0.99
CA CYS A 47 21.45 -2.68 0.91
C CYS A 47 21.35 -1.17 0.65
N HIS A 48 20.42 -0.76 -0.22
CA HIS A 48 20.29 0.62 -0.68
C HIS A 48 19.24 1.44 0.09
N GLY A 49 18.66 0.90 1.16
CA GLY A 49 17.60 1.55 1.93
C GLY A 49 16.27 1.61 1.19
N LEU A 50 15.18 1.77 1.95
CA LEU A 50 13.83 1.89 1.39
C LEU A 50 13.61 3.21 0.65
N ASP A 51 14.37 4.25 1.01
CA ASP A 51 14.39 5.56 0.39
C ASP A 51 15.49 5.70 -0.67
N GLY A 52 16.21 4.62 -0.98
CA GLY A 52 17.35 4.67 -1.89
C GLY A 52 18.58 5.34 -1.29
N ILE A 53 18.68 5.54 0.03
CA ILE A 53 19.95 5.90 0.69
C ILE A 53 20.60 4.64 1.28
N GLY A 54 21.87 4.44 0.95
CA GLY A 54 22.63 3.26 1.35
C GLY A 54 22.68 3.07 2.86
N LEU A 55 22.54 1.83 3.31
CA LEU A 55 22.60 1.48 4.72
C LEU A 55 24.04 1.48 5.29
N SER A 56 25.05 1.55 4.42
CA SER A 56 26.46 1.72 4.76
C SER A 56 27.20 2.47 3.63
N PRO A 57 28.42 3.00 3.88
CA PRO A 57 29.23 3.64 2.84
C PRO A 57 29.59 2.73 1.65
N GLU A 58 29.48 1.42 1.81
CA GLU A 58 29.75 0.42 0.77
C GLU A 58 28.57 0.28 -0.21
N TYR A 59 27.37 0.68 0.22
CA TYR A 59 26.17 0.69 -0.60
C TYR A 59 25.86 2.11 -1.10
N PRO A 60 26.00 2.40 -2.40
CA PRO A 60 25.77 3.75 -2.91
C PRO A 60 24.31 4.17 -2.83
N ASN A 61 24.06 5.47 -2.70
CA ASN A 61 22.72 6.04 -2.81
C ASN A 61 22.20 5.91 -4.25
N LEU A 62 20.98 5.39 -4.36
CA LEU A 62 20.21 5.31 -5.60
C LEU A 62 19.28 6.51 -5.77
N ALA A 63 18.81 7.08 -4.65
CA ALA A 63 17.91 8.22 -4.65
C ALA A 63 18.50 9.40 -5.42
N GLY A 64 17.69 10.04 -6.25
CA GLY A 64 18.04 11.24 -7.01
C GLY A 64 19.08 11.00 -8.10
N GLN A 65 19.48 9.75 -8.35
CA GLN A 65 20.45 9.43 -9.38
C GLN A 65 19.79 9.48 -10.76
N LYS A 66 20.56 9.92 -11.77
CA LYS A 66 20.04 10.05 -13.14
C LYS A 66 19.56 8.69 -13.66
N GLN A 67 18.35 8.63 -14.21
CA GLN A 67 17.76 7.41 -14.75
C GLN A 67 18.70 6.67 -15.71
N ALA A 68 19.32 7.40 -16.65
CA ALA A 68 20.28 6.83 -17.60
C ALA A 68 21.53 6.22 -16.93
N TYR A 69 21.95 6.78 -15.79
CA TYR A 69 23.08 6.25 -15.03
C TYR A 69 22.71 4.91 -14.36
N ILE A 70 21.55 4.84 -13.70
CA ILE A 70 21.07 3.62 -13.04
C ILE A 70 20.94 2.47 -14.06
N ILE A 71 20.30 2.73 -15.21
CA ILE A 71 20.15 1.74 -16.28
C ILE A 71 21.51 1.26 -16.78
N LYS A 72 22.45 2.19 -17.02
CA LYS A 72 23.81 1.86 -17.46
C LYS A 72 24.53 0.96 -16.46
N GLN A 73 24.41 1.23 -15.15
CA GLN A 73 25.05 0.40 -14.13
C GLN A 73 24.43 -0.99 -14.01
N LEU A 74 23.09 -1.10 -13.99
CA LEU A 74 22.41 -2.39 -13.92
C LEU A 74 22.75 -3.28 -15.12
N LYS A 75 22.80 -2.72 -16.33
CA LYS A 75 23.25 -3.44 -17.54
C LYS A 75 24.71 -3.87 -17.45
N ALA A 76 25.59 -3.01 -16.92
CA ALA A 76 27.00 -3.32 -16.76
C ALA A 76 27.25 -4.46 -15.75
N PHE A 77 26.50 -4.49 -14.64
CA PHE A 77 26.55 -5.63 -13.70
C PHE A 77 26.00 -6.90 -14.35
N LYS A 78 24.84 -6.83 -15.01
CA LYS A 78 24.21 -8.00 -15.65
C LYS A 78 25.10 -8.65 -16.72
N SER A 79 25.85 -7.86 -17.48
CA SER A 79 26.73 -8.35 -18.53
C SER A 79 28.15 -8.69 -18.06
N GLY A 80 28.47 -8.47 -16.78
CA GLY A 80 29.84 -8.62 -16.25
C GLY A 80 30.82 -7.52 -16.67
N LEU A 81 30.36 -6.44 -17.32
CA LEU A 81 31.20 -5.26 -17.62
C LEU A 81 31.60 -4.50 -16.35
N ARG A 82 30.82 -4.66 -15.28
CA ARG A 82 31.15 -4.22 -13.93
C ARG A 82 31.08 -5.43 -12.99
N GLU A 83 32.14 -5.63 -12.23
CA GLU A 83 32.28 -6.77 -11.33
C GLU A 83 31.88 -6.40 -9.91
N ASP A 84 30.84 -7.08 -9.41
CA ASP A 84 30.45 -7.14 -8.00
C ASP A 84 29.49 -8.33 -7.85
N ALA A 85 29.84 -9.33 -7.03
CA ALA A 85 29.09 -10.58 -6.96
C ALA A 85 27.63 -10.39 -6.50
N SER A 86 27.41 -9.45 -5.58
CA SER A 86 26.09 -9.15 -5.03
C SER A 86 25.21 -8.47 -6.09
N MET A 87 25.72 -7.41 -6.73
CA MET A 87 24.97 -6.67 -7.75
C MET A 87 24.80 -7.46 -9.05
N GLN A 88 25.71 -8.38 -9.37
CA GLN A 88 25.52 -9.32 -10.48
C GLN A 88 24.34 -10.26 -10.21
N ALA A 89 24.25 -10.83 -9.01
CA ALA A 89 23.12 -11.68 -8.63
C ALA A 89 21.79 -10.90 -8.65
N MET A 90 21.79 -9.66 -8.17
CA MET A 90 20.60 -8.80 -8.23
C MET A 90 20.20 -8.47 -9.68
N ALA A 91 21.16 -8.03 -10.50
CA ALA A 91 20.90 -7.61 -11.87
C ALA A 91 20.53 -8.77 -12.81
N ALA A 92 20.97 -10.00 -12.51
CA ALA A 92 20.62 -11.19 -13.28
C ALA A 92 19.11 -11.45 -13.33
N SER A 93 18.39 -11.08 -12.26
CA SER A 93 16.94 -11.28 -12.12
C SER A 93 16.07 -10.23 -12.85
N LEU A 94 16.67 -9.15 -13.36
CA LEU A 94 15.96 -8.00 -13.93
C LEU A 94 15.93 -8.05 -15.46
N ASN A 95 14.77 -7.80 -16.08
CA ASN A 95 14.69 -7.52 -17.52
C ASN A 95 14.88 -6.02 -17.83
N ASP A 96 14.89 -5.63 -19.11
CA ASP A 96 15.11 -4.23 -19.51
C ASP A 96 14.03 -3.27 -18.98
N ASP A 97 12.77 -3.69 -18.97
CA ASP A 97 11.66 -2.90 -18.43
C ASP A 97 11.79 -2.73 -16.90
N ASP A 98 12.24 -3.76 -16.18
CA ASP A 98 12.51 -3.70 -14.75
C ASP A 98 13.60 -2.68 -14.42
N MET A 99 14.70 -2.70 -15.18
CA MET A 99 15.79 -1.74 -15.00
C MET A 99 15.33 -0.32 -15.29
N LEU A 100 14.51 -0.13 -16.32
CA LEU A 100 13.95 1.16 -16.71
C LEU A 100 12.96 1.71 -15.66
N ASN A 101 12.10 0.84 -15.12
CA ASN A 101 11.11 1.16 -14.09
C ASN A 101 11.79 1.50 -12.75
N LEU A 102 12.74 0.68 -12.30
CA LEU A 102 13.56 0.94 -11.10
C LEU A 102 14.31 2.26 -11.22
N ALA A 103 14.92 2.52 -12.38
CA ALA A 103 15.62 3.78 -12.62
C ALA A 103 14.68 4.99 -12.62
N SER A 104 13.47 4.83 -13.16
CA SER A 104 12.43 5.87 -13.12
C SER A 104 12.04 6.21 -11.68
N TYR A 105 11.80 5.17 -10.86
CA TYR A 105 11.47 5.30 -9.45
C TYR A 105 12.57 6.00 -8.64
N TYR A 106 13.80 5.48 -8.64
CA TYR A 106 14.88 6.02 -7.81
C TYR A 106 15.31 7.43 -8.22
N SER A 107 15.18 7.79 -9.50
CA SER A 107 15.48 9.15 -9.99
C SER A 107 14.55 10.23 -9.45
N GLN A 108 13.38 9.85 -8.95
CA GLN A 108 12.39 10.76 -8.37
C GLN A 108 12.52 10.91 -6.85
N LEU A 109 13.32 10.05 -6.20
CA LEU A 109 13.60 10.16 -4.78
C LEU A 109 14.63 11.26 -4.52
N THR A 110 14.59 11.86 -3.34
CA THR A 110 15.53 12.93 -2.97
C THR A 110 16.74 12.34 -2.26
N ASN A 111 17.96 12.73 -2.66
CA ASN A 111 19.19 12.44 -1.91
C ASN A 111 19.69 13.71 -1.20
N PRO A 112 19.51 13.84 0.13
CA PRO A 112 19.92 15.02 0.87
C PRO A 112 21.43 15.33 0.81
N ALA A 113 22.27 14.32 0.53
CA ALA A 113 23.71 14.50 0.43
C ALA A 113 24.18 14.99 -0.95
N ALA A 114 23.32 14.91 -1.99
CA ALA A 114 23.63 15.39 -3.34
C ALA A 114 23.43 16.92 -3.48
N ASP A 115 22.70 17.54 -2.55
CA ASP A 115 22.37 18.98 -2.53
C ASP A 115 23.40 19.84 -1.77
N LEU A 116 24.54 19.25 -1.39
CA LEU A 116 25.62 19.92 -0.63
C LEU A 116 26.89 20.16 -1.48
N SER A 117 26.80 20.08 -2.80
CA SER A 117 27.94 20.39 -3.67
C SER A 117 28.01 21.91 -3.95
N PRO A 118 29.20 22.56 -3.95
CA PRO A 118 29.33 24.01 -3.74
C PRO A 118 29.01 24.90 -4.95
N ASP A 119 28.38 24.38 -6.01
CA ASP A 119 28.12 25.12 -7.25
C ASP A 119 26.65 24.99 -7.66
N SER A 120 25.78 25.74 -6.99
CA SER A 120 24.63 26.33 -7.68
C SER A 120 24.19 27.60 -6.96
N THR A 121 24.25 28.72 -7.68
CA THR A 121 23.73 30.01 -7.24
C THR A 121 22.20 29.98 -7.21
N PRO A 122 21.54 30.64 -6.24
CA PRO A 122 20.09 30.61 -6.15
C PRO A 122 19.50 31.58 -7.16
N ASN A 123 18.89 31.07 -8.23
CA ASN A 123 17.98 31.89 -9.01
C ASN A 123 16.56 31.70 -8.46
N SER A 124 16.27 32.48 -7.42
CA SER A 124 14.91 32.71 -6.95
C SER A 124 14.20 33.63 -7.94
N THR A 125 13.28 33.09 -8.72
CA THR A 125 12.13 33.84 -9.18
C THR A 125 10.88 33.07 -8.83
N SER A 126 10.22 33.57 -7.79
CA SER A 126 8.82 33.34 -7.48
C SER A 126 7.97 33.63 -8.71
N GLY A 127 7.46 32.57 -9.34
CA GLY A 127 6.37 32.62 -10.29
C GLY A 127 5.21 31.81 -9.72
N SER A 128 4.26 32.49 -9.08
CA SER A 128 2.94 31.95 -8.81
C SER A 128 2.26 31.68 -10.16
N ALA A 129 2.26 30.43 -10.60
CA ALA A 129 1.35 29.96 -11.62
C ALA A 129 0.35 29.03 -10.92
N SER A 130 -0.86 29.54 -10.76
CA SER A 130 -2.07 28.76 -10.57
C SER A 130 -2.20 27.80 -11.74
N ASP A 131 -1.67 26.59 -11.61
CA ASP A 131 -1.95 25.51 -12.54
C ASP A 131 -3.25 24.84 -12.10
N SER A 132 -4.36 25.37 -12.61
CA SER A 132 -5.66 24.72 -12.63
C SER A 132 -5.66 23.60 -13.68
N GLY A 133 -4.66 22.72 -13.61
CA GLY A 133 -4.59 21.50 -14.40
C GLY A 133 -5.60 20.51 -13.85
N THR A 134 -6.84 20.57 -14.37
CA THR A 134 -7.75 19.44 -14.25
C THR A 134 -7.08 18.25 -14.93
N GLU A 135 -6.63 17.28 -14.13
CA GLU A 135 -6.27 15.96 -14.59
C GLU A 135 -7.36 15.48 -15.56
N PRO A 136 -7.02 15.00 -16.77
CA PRO A 136 -8.03 14.52 -17.69
C PRO A 136 -8.86 13.45 -16.98
N PRO A 137 -10.19 13.43 -17.13
CA PRO A 137 -11.02 12.39 -16.55
C PRO A 137 -10.48 11.05 -17.01
N ILE A 138 -9.97 10.25 -16.07
CA ILE A 138 -9.77 8.83 -16.33
C ILE A 138 -11.19 8.27 -16.40
N THR A 139 -11.77 8.24 -17.59
CA THR A 139 -12.98 7.45 -17.84
C THR A 139 -12.55 5.99 -17.66
N PRO A 140 -13.07 5.24 -16.68
CA PRO A 140 -12.71 3.84 -16.56
C PRO A 140 -13.47 3.07 -17.64
N THR A 141 -12.86 2.98 -18.81
CA THR A 141 -13.08 1.86 -19.73
C THR A 141 -12.21 0.65 -19.34
N SER A 142 -11.78 0.56 -18.06
CA SER A 142 -10.87 -0.51 -17.64
C SER A 142 -11.63 -1.82 -17.45
N SER A 143 -11.29 -2.82 -18.26
CA SER A 143 -11.70 -4.22 -18.06
C SER A 143 -11.44 -4.76 -16.65
N ALA A 144 -10.51 -4.14 -15.91
CA ALA A 144 -10.13 -4.48 -14.54
C ALA A 144 -11.28 -4.45 -13.50
N CYS A 145 -12.36 -3.70 -13.75
CA CYS A 145 -13.56 -3.67 -12.89
C CYS A 145 -14.74 -4.45 -13.48
N SER A 146 -14.62 -4.87 -14.75
CA SER A 146 -15.69 -5.49 -15.52
C SER A 146 -15.70 -7.00 -15.31
N VAL A 147 -16.20 -7.42 -14.16
CA VAL A 147 -16.34 -8.84 -13.81
C VAL A 147 -17.80 -9.28 -13.87
N THR A 148 -18.05 -10.53 -14.27
CA THR A 148 -19.37 -11.15 -14.14
C THR A 148 -19.69 -11.34 -12.67
N LYS A 149 -20.67 -10.61 -12.17
CA LYS A 149 -21.02 -10.63 -10.75
C LYS A 149 -22.08 -11.69 -10.49
N ILE A 150 -21.80 -12.57 -9.53
CA ILE A 150 -22.79 -13.46 -8.95
C ILE A 150 -23.53 -12.69 -7.85
N GLU A 151 -24.83 -12.98 -7.70
CA GLU A 151 -25.67 -12.43 -6.63
C GLU A 151 -25.10 -12.76 -5.26
N ALA A 152 -25.09 -11.76 -4.38
CA ALA A 152 -24.80 -11.91 -2.96
C ALA A 152 -26.11 -11.69 -2.19
N SER A 153 -26.25 -12.36 -1.04
CA SER A 153 -27.44 -12.28 -0.21
C SER A 153 -27.15 -11.51 1.08
N SER A 154 -28.21 -10.94 1.67
CA SER A 154 -28.15 -10.29 2.98
C SER A 154 -27.96 -11.27 4.15
N ILE A 155 -28.00 -12.58 3.89
CA ILE A 155 -27.70 -13.61 4.91
C ILE A 155 -26.22 -13.53 5.29
N GLU A 156 -25.35 -13.56 4.29
CA GLU A 156 -23.90 -13.47 4.49
C GLU A 156 -23.37 -12.03 4.50
N PHE A 157 -24.17 -11.06 4.08
CA PHE A 157 -23.88 -9.62 4.20
C PHE A 157 -25.06 -8.87 4.86
N PRO A 158 -25.28 -9.04 6.18
CA PRO A 158 -26.36 -8.37 6.90
C PRO A 158 -26.21 -6.84 6.90
N GLU A 159 -24.97 -6.34 6.85
CA GLU A 159 -24.64 -4.94 6.62
C GLU A 159 -24.04 -4.73 5.24
N THR A 160 -24.13 -3.49 4.74
CA THR A 160 -23.39 -3.13 3.53
C THR A 160 -21.89 -3.22 3.78
N VAL A 161 -21.22 -4.01 2.95
CA VAL A 161 -19.76 -4.13 2.93
C VAL A 161 -19.20 -3.41 1.72
N PHE A 162 -18.19 -2.59 1.94
CA PHE A 162 -17.49 -1.80 0.94
C PHE A 162 -16.09 -2.34 0.75
N VAL A 163 -15.72 -2.61 -0.50
CA VAL A 163 -14.42 -3.16 -0.85
C VAL A 163 -13.74 -2.22 -1.83
N THR A 164 -12.57 -1.71 -1.45
CA THR A 164 -11.76 -0.91 -2.37
C THR A 164 -11.07 -1.80 -3.36
N ILE A 165 -11.29 -1.55 -4.66
CA ILE A 165 -10.66 -2.26 -5.77
C ILE A 165 -9.56 -1.35 -6.32
N LYS A 166 -8.30 -1.64 -5.95
CA LYS A 166 -7.16 -0.78 -6.27
C LYS A 166 -6.87 -0.74 -7.77
N GLY A 167 -7.02 -1.88 -8.46
CA GLY A 167 -6.65 -2.03 -9.87
C GLY A 167 -7.42 -1.10 -10.80
N CYS A 168 -8.70 -0.87 -10.51
CA CYS A 168 -9.55 0.05 -11.27
C CYS A 168 -9.96 1.32 -10.51
N GLY A 169 -9.50 1.51 -9.27
CA GLY A 169 -9.78 2.72 -8.51
C GLY A 169 -11.27 2.90 -8.19
N ALA A 170 -11.90 1.84 -7.68
CA ALA A 170 -13.35 1.82 -7.46
C ALA A 170 -13.70 1.25 -6.07
N ILE A 171 -14.96 1.41 -5.68
CA ILE A 171 -15.56 0.69 -4.55
C ILE A 171 -16.54 -0.34 -5.09
N GLU A 172 -16.39 -1.60 -4.71
CA GLU A 172 -17.43 -2.60 -4.87
C GLU A 172 -18.22 -2.76 -3.57
N THR A 173 -19.53 -2.99 -3.69
CA THR A 173 -20.44 -3.11 -2.55
C THR A 173 -21.06 -4.50 -2.47
N PHE A 174 -21.37 -4.96 -1.26
CA PHE A 174 -22.14 -6.17 -1.00
C PHE A 174 -23.28 -5.85 -0.04
N PRO A 175 -24.46 -6.50 -0.16
CA PRO A 175 -24.80 -7.53 -1.14
C PRO A 175 -25.22 -6.98 -2.51
N THR A 176 -25.35 -5.66 -2.68
CA THR A 176 -25.88 -5.06 -3.92
C THR A 176 -24.99 -5.22 -5.15
N ARG A 177 -23.72 -5.61 -4.97
CA ARG A 177 -22.75 -5.83 -6.06
C ARG A 177 -22.61 -4.63 -6.99
N SER A 178 -22.81 -3.41 -6.49
CA SER A 178 -22.62 -2.17 -7.26
C SER A 178 -21.14 -1.76 -7.28
N THR A 179 -20.69 -1.16 -8.39
CA THR A 179 -19.35 -0.56 -8.51
C THR A 179 -19.49 0.96 -8.52
N TRP A 180 -18.76 1.65 -7.66
CA TRP A 180 -18.72 3.10 -7.59
C TRP A 180 -17.38 3.62 -8.10
N GLU A 181 -17.44 4.50 -9.10
CA GLU A 181 -16.25 5.05 -9.74
C GLU A 181 -15.51 6.02 -8.82
N GLY A 182 -14.25 5.72 -8.53
CA GLY A 182 -13.41 6.51 -7.65
C GLY A 182 -12.30 7.25 -8.39
N GLY A 183 -11.05 6.90 -8.07
CA GLY A 183 -9.83 7.47 -8.63
C GLY A 183 -8.65 6.50 -8.51
N ALA A 184 -7.55 6.83 -9.19
CA ALA A 184 -6.42 5.92 -9.32
C ALA A 184 -5.84 5.48 -7.96
N ASN A 185 -5.43 4.21 -7.86
CA ASN A 185 -4.72 3.65 -6.72
C ASN A 185 -5.43 3.84 -5.36
N MET A 186 -6.77 3.81 -5.31
CA MET A 186 -7.46 3.84 -4.03
C MET A 186 -7.08 2.64 -3.15
N LEU A 187 -6.85 2.89 -1.86
CA LEU A 187 -6.39 1.90 -0.89
C LEU A 187 -7.40 1.71 0.26
N TYR A 188 -7.22 2.43 1.36
CA TYR A 188 -8.03 2.24 2.57
C TYR A 188 -9.39 2.87 2.39
N THR A 189 -10.39 2.31 3.05
CA THR A 189 -11.72 2.90 3.10
C THR A 189 -12.33 2.80 4.50
N ALA A 190 -13.15 3.79 4.86
CA ALA A 190 -13.89 3.83 6.11
C ALA A 190 -15.27 4.46 5.89
N ILE A 191 -16.26 3.93 6.58
CA ILE A 191 -17.67 4.34 6.54
C ILE A 191 -17.98 5.23 7.76
N SER A 192 -18.77 6.28 7.57
CA SER A 192 -19.22 7.11 8.70
C SER A 192 -20.16 6.32 9.62
N PRO A 193 -20.23 6.64 10.93
CA PRO A 193 -21.08 5.92 11.88
C PRO A 193 -22.58 5.92 11.53
N ASP A 194 -23.07 6.97 10.87
CA ASP A 194 -24.44 7.06 10.36
C ASP A 194 -24.64 6.29 9.04
N GLY A 195 -23.55 5.81 8.43
CA GLY A 195 -23.57 5.07 7.18
C GLY A 195 -23.76 5.95 5.94
N HIS A 196 -23.76 7.28 6.03
CA HIS A 196 -24.09 8.18 4.91
C HIS A 196 -22.91 8.45 3.97
N TYR A 197 -21.68 8.45 4.49
CA TYR A 197 -20.49 8.76 3.72
C TYR A 197 -19.42 7.69 3.83
N LEU A 198 -18.90 7.28 2.69
CA LEU A 198 -17.71 6.43 2.59
C LEU A 198 -16.52 7.26 2.16
N PHE A 199 -15.41 7.10 2.85
CA PHE A 199 -14.15 7.80 2.61
C PHE A 199 -13.10 6.81 2.11
N SER A 200 -12.28 7.19 1.14
CA SER A 200 -11.20 6.33 0.66
C SER A 200 -9.99 7.09 0.15
N THR A 201 -8.81 6.64 0.55
CA THR A 201 -7.53 7.32 0.28
C THR A 201 -6.93 6.87 -1.03
N SER A 202 -6.26 7.78 -1.73
CA SER A 202 -5.42 7.49 -2.90
C SER A 202 -4.00 8.02 -2.64
N PRO A 203 -3.04 7.13 -2.34
CA PRO A 203 -1.66 7.52 -2.07
C PRO A 203 -0.98 8.22 -3.25
N SER A 204 -1.28 7.79 -4.48
CA SER A 204 -0.61 8.32 -5.68
C SER A 204 -1.05 9.74 -6.05
N SER A 205 -2.24 10.16 -5.60
CA SER A 205 -2.80 11.48 -5.93
C SER A 205 -2.87 12.44 -4.74
N ASN A 206 -2.49 11.98 -3.54
CA ASN A 206 -2.63 12.73 -2.28
C ASN A 206 -4.08 13.19 -2.02
N LYS A 207 -5.05 12.35 -2.38
CA LYS A 207 -6.48 12.65 -2.27
C LYS A 207 -7.21 11.73 -1.29
N LEU A 208 -8.25 12.28 -0.70
CA LEU A 208 -9.34 11.56 -0.06
C LEU A 208 -10.60 11.70 -0.91
N TYR A 209 -11.16 10.57 -1.34
CA TYR A 209 -12.41 10.48 -2.08
C TYR A 209 -13.58 10.28 -1.11
N VAL A 210 -14.66 11.02 -1.31
CA VAL A 210 -15.88 10.91 -0.50
C VAL A 210 -17.04 10.47 -1.38
N PHE A 211 -17.76 9.45 -0.95
CA PHE A 211 -18.91 8.89 -1.65
C PHE A 211 -20.16 8.99 -0.77
N ASP A 212 -21.27 9.40 -1.37
CA ASP A 212 -22.59 9.25 -0.80
C ASP A 212 -23.02 7.78 -0.94
N THR A 213 -23.38 7.14 0.16
CA THR A 213 -23.57 5.68 0.19
C THR A 213 -24.92 5.24 -0.35
N GLN A 214 -25.91 6.14 -0.33
CA GLN A 214 -27.25 5.88 -0.84
C GLN A 214 -27.24 5.85 -2.37
N THR A 215 -26.50 6.76 -3.00
CA THR A 215 -26.44 6.92 -4.46
C THR A 215 -25.21 6.27 -5.08
N GLY A 216 -24.18 5.97 -4.28
CA GLY A 216 -22.88 5.50 -4.75
C GLY A 216 -22.07 6.55 -5.50
N LYS A 217 -22.47 7.83 -5.46
CA LYS A 217 -21.80 8.90 -6.18
C LYS A 217 -20.67 9.48 -5.37
N LYS A 218 -19.55 9.76 -6.03
CA LYS A 218 -18.48 10.60 -5.51
C LYS A 218 -18.99 12.04 -5.34
N VAL A 219 -19.00 12.53 -4.10
CA VAL A 219 -19.52 13.86 -3.73
C VAL A 219 -18.42 14.88 -3.41
N ALA A 220 -17.21 14.42 -3.07
CA ALA A 220 -16.07 15.30 -2.87
C ALA A 220 -14.74 14.59 -3.15
N ILE A 221 -13.73 15.40 -3.48
CA ILE A 221 -12.32 14.99 -3.56
C ILE A 221 -11.53 16.02 -2.77
N ILE A 222 -10.87 15.59 -1.70
CA ILE A 222 -10.20 16.47 -0.74
C ILE A 222 -8.69 16.22 -0.85
N THR A 223 -7.91 17.28 -1.04
CA THR A 223 -6.44 17.18 -0.97
C THR A 223 -6.01 17.03 0.48
N VAL A 224 -5.17 16.04 0.75
CA VAL A 224 -4.57 15.77 2.07
C VAL A 224 -3.04 15.80 1.95
N GLY A 225 -2.32 15.35 2.98
CA GLY A 225 -0.85 15.24 2.93
C GLY A 225 -0.38 14.16 1.96
N ASN A 226 0.95 13.97 1.90
CA ASN A 226 1.58 13.09 0.92
C ASN A 226 1.45 11.62 1.28
N ALA A 227 1.19 10.79 0.27
CA ALA A 227 1.02 9.34 0.36
C ALA A 227 0.01 8.92 1.46
N PRO A 228 -1.26 9.38 1.40
CA PRO A 228 -2.27 9.01 2.38
C PRO A 228 -2.51 7.49 2.39
N LYS A 229 -2.48 6.88 3.58
CA LYS A 229 -2.73 5.46 3.83
C LYS A 229 -4.05 5.29 4.56
N GLY A 230 -4.05 5.01 5.86
CA GLY A 230 -5.23 4.76 6.66
C GLY A 230 -6.16 5.96 6.72
N VAL A 231 -7.46 5.69 6.74
CA VAL A 231 -8.53 6.65 6.98
C VAL A 231 -9.48 6.10 8.02
N LYS A 232 -9.90 6.94 8.97
CA LYS A 232 -10.95 6.62 9.94
C LYS A 232 -11.87 7.79 10.21
N VAL A 233 -13.14 7.48 10.41
CA VAL A 233 -14.14 8.45 10.84
C VAL A 233 -14.22 8.45 12.36
N HIS A 234 -14.17 9.63 12.96
CA HIS A 234 -14.32 9.80 14.40
C HIS A 234 -15.73 9.32 14.84
N PRO A 235 -15.89 8.68 16.02
CA PRO A 235 -17.18 8.11 16.46
C PRO A 235 -18.36 9.09 16.49
N ASN A 236 -18.10 10.37 16.73
CA ASN A 236 -19.13 11.44 16.67
C ASN A 236 -19.63 11.77 15.24
N GLY A 237 -19.05 11.19 14.19
CA GLY A 237 -19.45 11.38 12.80
C GLY A 237 -19.13 12.76 12.20
N LYS A 238 -18.32 13.59 12.86
CA LYS A 238 -18.02 14.97 12.40
C LYS A 238 -16.63 15.16 11.81
N ARG A 239 -15.71 14.23 12.08
CA ARG A 239 -14.29 14.34 11.69
C ARG A 239 -13.81 13.07 11.01
N VAL A 240 -12.91 13.21 10.05
CA VAL A 240 -12.16 12.10 9.44
C VAL A 240 -10.68 12.35 9.63
N TYR A 241 -9.94 11.33 10.05
CA TYR A 241 -8.49 11.39 10.21
C TYR A 241 -7.85 10.55 9.11
N VAL A 242 -6.90 11.15 8.39
CA VAL A 242 -6.15 10.49 7.31
C VAL A 242 -4.66 10.48 7.66
N SER A 243 -4.06 9.29 7.65
CA SER A 243 -2.62 9.12 7.89
C SER A 243 -1.83 9.43 6.62
N ASN A 244 -1.02 10.47 6.64
CA ASN A 244 -0.17 10.86 5.51
C ASN A 244 1.24 10.33 5.75
N GLU A 245 1.53 9.13 5.23
CA GLU A 245 2.74 8.37 5.55
C GLU A 245 4.01 9.18 5.22
N ALA A 246 4.08 9.72 4.00
CA ALA A 246 5.27 10.45 3.54
C ALA A 246 5.41 11.83 4.18
N SER A 247 4.31 12.42 4.63
CA SER A 247 4.34 13.72 5.32
C SER A 247 4.59 13.62 6.82
N SER A 248 4.51 12.43 7.43
CA SER A 248 4.55 12.26 8.90
C SER A 248 3.48 13.10 9.63
N THR A 249 2.28 13.16 9.07
CA THR A 249 1.15 13.93 9.62
C THR A 249 -0.16 13.15 9.57
N ILE A 250 -1.15 13.58 10.36
CA ILE A 250 -2.56 13.22 10.21
C ILE A 250 -3.32 14.44 9.70
N SER A 251 -4.00 14.34 8.56
CA SER A 251 -4.98 15.36 8.16
C SER A 251 -6.29 15.15 8.90
N VAL A 252 -6.85 16.23 9.47
CA VAL A 252 -8.17 16.24 10.11
C VAL A 252 -9.15 16.94 9.18
N ILE A 253 -10.17 16.22 8.75
CA ILE A 253 -11.18 16.68 7.80
C ILE A 253 -12.50 16.90 8.54
N ASP A 254 -13.15 18.05 8.32
CA ASP A 254 -14.53 18.29 8.74
C ASP A 254 -15.50 17.74 7.67
N ILE A 255 -16.45 16.91 8.10
CA ILE A 255 -17.40 16.24 7.19
C ILE A 255 -18.45 17.24 6.66
N ALA A 256 -18.83 18.26 7.42
CA ALA A 256 -19.84 19.21 6.98
C ALA A 256 -19.31 20.15 5.90
N SER A 257 -18.05 20.60 6.01
CA SER A 257 -17.39 21.45 5.01
C SER A 257 -16.64 20.68 3.94
N MET A 258 -16.43 19.37 4.12
CA MET A 258 -15.62 18.50 3.24
C MET A 258 -14.24 19.08 2.97
N SER A 259 -13.56 19.55 4.02
CA SER A 259 -12.24 20.19 3.92
C SER A 259 -11.33 19.83 5.08
N VAL A 260 -10.02 19.89 4.84
CA VAL A 260 -9.02 19.77 5.90
C VAL A 260 -9.11 21.01 6.79
N VAL A 261 -9.35 20.80 8.09
CA VAL A 261 -9.46 21.87 9.11
C VAL A 261 -8.25 21.93 10.04
N ASN A 262 -7.49 20.84 10.13
CA ASN A 262 -6.23 20.80 10.86
C ASN A 262 -5.29 19.73 10.29
N THR A 263 -4.01 19.82 10.63
CA THR A 263 -2.99 18.81 10.33
C THR A 263 -2.13 18.58 11.57
N ILE A 264 -2.15 17.36 12.10
CA ILE A 264 -1.45 16.96 13.33
C ILE A 264 -0.09 16.38 12.96
N PRO A 265 1.03 16.98 13.38
CA PRO A 265 2.35 16.35 13.25
C PRO A 265 2.43 15.08 14.10
N VAL A 266 2.98 14.01 13.53
CA VAL A 266 3.25 12.74 14.22
C VAL A 266 4.66 12.25 13.89
N GLN A 267 5.03 11.04 14.32
CA GLN A 267 6.32 10.45 13.98
C GLN A 267 6.31 9.82 12.58
N LYS A 268 7.48 9.32 12.14
CA LYS A 268 7.72 8.84 10.78
C LYS A 268 6.75 7.74 10.35
N ALA A 269 6.24 7.90 9.12
CA ALA A 269 5.39 6.92 8.42
C ALA A 269 4.17 6.49 9.25
N PRO A 270 3.27 7.41 9.63
CA PRO A 270 1.99 7.04 10.20
C PRO A 270 1.19 6.26 9.16
N HIS A 271 0.59 5.14 9.59
CA HIS A 271 0.03 4.21 8.62
C HIS A 271 -1.48 4.01 8.79
N ASN A 272 -1.98 3.65 9.98
CA ASN A 272 -3.42 3.51 10.23
C ASN A 272 -3.81 4.10 11.58
N VAL A 273 -5.07 4.54 11.69
CA VAL A 273 -5.66 5.14 12.89
C VAL A 273 -6.72 4.22 13.47
N ARG A 274 -6.90 4.26 14.79
CA ARG A 274 -8.03 3.64 15.50
C ARG A 274 -8.45 4.54 16.65
N PHE A 275 -9.67 5.09 16.60
CA PHE A 275 -10.25 5.88 17.69
C PHE A 275 -10.61 5.01 18.88
N THR A 276 -10.64 5.56 20.09
CA THR A 276 -11.44 5.00 21.20
C THR A 276 -12.92 5.21 20.94
N ARG A 277 -13.80 4.46 21.61
CA ARG A 277 -15.25 4.48 21.40
C ARG A 277 -15.87 5.82 21.77
N ASP A 278 -15.37 6.43 22.84
CA ASP A 278 -15.75 7.79 23.25
C ASP A 278 -15.19 8.87 22.29
N GLY A 279 -14.27 8.48 21.41
CA GLY A 279 -13.57 9.34 20.47
C GLY A 279 -12.54 10.26 21.09
N SER A 280 -12.30 10.22 22.40
CA SER A 280 -11.40 11.18 23.08
C SER A 280 -9.92 10.96 22.73
N LEU A 281 -9.56 9.73 22.35
CA LEU A 281 -8.23 9.36 21.89
C LEU A 281 -8.29 8.69 20.52
N ALA A 282 -7.18 8.76 19.80
CA ALA A 282 -6.93 7.95 18.63
C ALA A 282 -5.50 7.38 18.68
N TYR A 283 -5.37 6.10 18.37
CA TYR A 283 -4.08 5.44 18.24
C TYR A 283 -3.65 5.43 16.77
N VAL A 284 -2.39 5.71 16.49
CA VAL A 284 -1.82 5.67 15.14
C VAL A 284 -0.63 4.71 15.09
N THR A 285 -0.58 3.78 14.14
CA THR A 285 0.62 2.98 13.90
C THR A 285 1.71 3.83 13.27
N LEU A 286 2.94 3.75 13.80
CA LEU A 286 4.11 4.49 13.32
C LEU A 286 5.09 3.52 12.67
N GLN A 287 4.90 3.24 11.38
CA GLN A 287 5.62 2.20 10.64
C GLN A 287 7.11 2.50 10.49
N GLY A 288 7.51 3.77 10.59
CA GLY A 288 8.91 4.19 10.59
C GLY A 288 9.63 3.94 11.91
N GLY A 289 8.93 3.44 12.93
CA GLY A 289 9.47 3.10 14.25
C GLY A 289 8.91 1.77 14.78
N ALA A 290 8.94 1.60 16.11
CA ALA A 290 8.46 0.41 16.81
C ALA A 290 7.41 0.76 17.87
N GLY A 291 6.46 1.64 17.52
CA GLY A 291 5.50 2.19 18.46
C GLY A 291 4.15 2.56 17.84
N ILE A 292 3.17 2.82 18.71
CA ILE A 292 1.92 3.48 18.34
C ILE A 292 1.86 4.86 18.99
N GLY A 293 1.49 5.88 18.20
CA GLY A 293 1.23 7.22 18.71
C GLY A 293 -0.16 7.30 19.34
N VAL A 294 -0.31 8.10 20.39
CA VAL A 294 -1.59 8.41 21.04
C VAL A 294 -1.92 9.86 20.77
N ILE A 295 -3.01 10.11 20.06
CA ILE A 295 -3.52 11.43 19.71
C ILE A 295 -4.67 11.77 20.65
N ASN A 296 -4.62 12.93 21.29
CA ASN A 296 -5.78 13.51 21.94
C ASN A 296 -6.62 14.24 20.88
N THR A 297 -7.86 13.80 20.67
CA THR A 297 -8.68 14.29 19.55
C THR A 297 -9.35 15.63 19.85
N VAL A 298 -9.45 16.02 21.12
CA VAL A 298 -10.00 17.32 21.54
C VAL A 298 -8.96 18.42 21.30
N LYS A 299 -7.69 18.12 21.61
CA LYS A 299 -6.57 19.03 21.40
C LYS A 299 -5.96 18.92 19.99
N GLU A 300 -6.24 17.82 19.30
CA GLU A 300 -5.68 17.46 18.00
C GLU A 300 -4.14 17.48 18.01
N GLU A 301 -3.56 16.77 18.98
CA GLU A 301 -2.11 16.66 19.16
C GLU A 301 -1.70 15.25 19.62
N ILE A 302 -0.48 14.83 19.29
CA ILE A 302 0.10 13.62 19.88
C ILE A 302 0.48 13.89 21.34
N VAL A 303 0.00 13.06 22.25
CA VAL A 303 0.24 13.20 23.69
C VAL A 303 1.15 12.12 24.26
N ASN A 304 1.32 11.01 23.55
CA ASN A 304 2.19 9.92 23.96
C ASN A 304 2.61 9.06 22.75
N VAL A 305 3.67 8.28 22.90
CA VAL A 305 4.02 7.18 22.01
C VAL A 305 4.29 5.95 22.87
N ILE A 306 3.53 4.88 22.62
CA ILE A 306 3.66 3.61 23.34
C ILE A 306 4.58 2.70 22.52
N PRO A 307 5.78 2.36 23.01
CA PRO A 307 6.62 1.36 22.37
C PRO A 307 5.91 0.01 22.35
N VAL A 308 6.11 -0.75 21.28
CA VAL A 308 5.60 -2.11 21.17
C VAL A 308 6.81 -3.01 20.88
N PRO A 309 7.54 -3.48 21.92
CA PRO A 309 8.69 -4.39 21.70
C PRO A 309 8.25 -5.70 21.05
N GLY A 310 9.06 -6.20 20.12
CA GLY A 310 8.83 -7.48 19.44
C GLY A 310 8.05 -7.41 18.12
N ILE A 311 7.73 -6.21 17.64
CA ILE A 311 7.19 -5.95 16.29
C ILE A 311 8.08 -4.91 15.60
N ILE A 312 8.15 -4.97 14.27
CA ILE A 312 8.98 -4.07 13.44
C ILE A 312 8.14 -3.41 12.36
N GLY A 313 8.02 -2.09 12.42
CA GLY A 313 7.13 -1.34 11.52
C GLY A 313 5.66 -1.69 11.76
N PRO A 314 5.07 -1.26 12.89
CA PRO A 314 3.64 -1.37 13.14
C PRO A 314 2.85 -0.87 11.94
N HIS A 315 1.91 -1.68 11.46
CA HIS A 315 1.21 -1.43 10.21
C HIS A 315 -0.28 -1.19 10.46
N ASN A 316 -0.99 -2.18 11.01
CA ASN A 316 -2.39 -2.07 11.39
C ASN A 316 -2.60 -2.46 12.85
N LEU A 317 -3.63 -1.89 13.46
CA LEU A 317 -4.03 -2.21 14.83
C LEU A 317 -5.55 -2.26 14.95
N ASP A 318 -6.02 -2.96 15.98
CA ASP A 318 -7.39 -2.85 16.48
C ASP A 318 -7.43 -3.13 18.00
N LEU A 319 -8.55 -2.79 18.66
CA LEU A 319 -8.68 -2.77 20.11
C LEU A 319 -9.70 -3.81 20.60
N SER A 320 -9.48 -4.37 21.80
CA SER A 320 -10.52 -5.08 22.54
C SER A 320 -11.72 -4.18 22.82
N SER A 321 -12.90 -4.76 23.04
CA SER A 321 -14.12 -3.99 23.29
C SER A 321 -14.04 -3.14 24.57
N ASP A 322 -13.24 -3.54 25.54
CA ASP A 322 -12.99 -2.74 26.76
C ASP A 322 -11.87 -1.69 26.59
N GLU A 323 -11.25 -1.64 25.41
CA GLU A 323 -10.20 -0.71 25.00
C GLU A 323 -8.96 -0.72 25.90
N LYS A 324 -8.73 -1.84 26.61
CA LYS A 324 -7.52 -2.05 27.42
C LYS A 324 -6.40 -2.76 26.66
N ILE A 325 -6.74 -3.57 25.68
CA ILE A 325 -5.79 -4.32 24.87
C ILE A 325 -5.80 -3.79 23.44
N ALA A 326 -4.62 -3.53 22.90
CA ALA A 326 -4.42 -3.30 21.48
C ALA A 326 -3.74 -4.53 20.86
N TYR A 327 -4.26 -4.97 19.74
CA TYR A 327 -3.61 -5.95 18.89
C TYR A 327 -2.92 -5.21 17.76
N VAL A 328 -1.59 -5.26 17.73
CA VAL A 328 -0.76 -4.49 16.80
C VAL A 328 -0.02 -5.45 15.89
N ARG A 329 -0.35 -5.44 14.60
CA ARG A 329 0.34 -6.21 13.56
C ARG A 329 1.46 -5.38 12.95
N ASP A 330 2.58 -6.02 12.68
CA ASP A 330 3.67 -5.45 11.90
C ASP A 330 3.63 -5.79 10.40
N PHE A 331 4.62 -5.27 9.67
CA PHE A 331 4.72 -5.44 8.23
C PHE A 331 5.21 -6.83 7.79
N VAL A 332 5.80 -7.62 8.69
CA VAL A 332 6.60 -8.79 8.32
C VAL A 332 5.92 -10.12 8.68
N GLY A 333 5.28 -10.23 9.84
CA GLY A 333 4.66 -11.50 10.28
C GLY A 333 4.40 -11.64 11.78
N ASN A 334 4.39 -10.55 12.55
CA ASN A 334 4.13 -10.58 13.99
C ASN A 334 2.88 -9.78 14.36
N LEU A 335 2.21 -10.23 15.41
CA LEU A 335 1.12 -9.54 16.07
C LEU A 335 1.40 -9.50 17.57
N ALA A 336 1.46 -8.30 18.14
CA ALA A 336 1.56 -8.14 19.59
C ALA A 336 0.21 -7.90 20.24
N VAL A 337 0.08 -8.45 21.44
CA VAL A 337 -0.98 -8.19 22.39
C VAL A 337 -0.44 -7.18 23.40
N LEU A 338 -0.85 -5.93 23.28
CA LEU A 338 -0.35 -4.80 24.06
C LEU A 338 -1.40 -4.35 25.09
N GLU A 339 -1.03 -4.32 26.36
CA GLU A 339 -1.83 -3.64 27.39
C GLU A 339 -1.59 -2.13 27.32
N LEU A 340 -2.63 -1.37 26.93
CA LEU A 340 -2.52 0.04 26.57
C LEU A 340 -2.13 0.95 27.74
N VAL A 341 -2.64 0.67 28.95
CA VAL A 341 -2.42 1.52 30.13
C VAL A 341 -0.97 1.43 30.60
N THR A 342 -0.40 0.23 30.63
CA THR A 342 0.95 -0.01 31.14
C THR A 342 2.01 0.06 30.04
N GLY A 343 1.61 -0.11 28.77
CA GLY A 343 2.54 -0.29 27.65
C GLY A 343 3.19 -1.68 27.60
N ASN A 344 2.72 -2.63 28.40
CA ASN A 344 3.30 -3.98 28.45
C ASN A 344 2.83 -4.81 27.27
N VAL A 345 3.78 -5.38 26.51
CA VAL A 345 3.48 -6.43 25.52
C VAL A 345 3.32 -7.76 26.26
N LEU A 346 2.10 -8.25 26.31
CA LEU A 346 1.73 -9.50 26.98
C LEU A 346 2.20 -10.72 26.20
N LYS A 347 2.13 -10.64 24.87
CA LYS A 347 2.52 -11.72 23.96
C LYS A 347 2.84 -11.18 22.57
N VAL A 348 3.81 -11.79 21.90
CA VAL A 348 4.01 -11.65 20.45
C VAL A 348 3.68 -12.99 19.80
N ILE A 349 2.78 -12.94 18.82
CA ILE A 349 2.22 -14.10 18.14
C ILE A 349 2.71 -14.06 16.68
N GLN A 350 3.23 -15.20 16.21
CA GLN A 350 3.56 -15.37 14.80
C GLN A 350 2.27 -15.49 13.98
N VAL A 351 2.16 -14.68 12.94
CA VAL A 351 1.02 -14.64 12.02
C VAL A 351 1.52 -14.74 10.58
N GLY A 352 0.61 -14.74 9.61
CA GLY A 352 0.98 -14.86 8.19
C GLY A 352 1.93 -13.74 7.72
N ASN A 353 2.74 -14.06 6.71
CA ASN A 353 3.84 -13.21 6.22
C ASN A 353 3.37 -12.01 5.37
N GLY A 354 4.07 -10.89 5.54
CA GLY A 354 3.76 -9.64 4.86
C GLY A 354 2.66 -8.84 5.58
N HIS A 355 2.44 -7.62 5.13
CA HIS A 355 1.47 -6.72 5.74
C HIS A 355 0.03 -7.16 5.43
N GLY A 356 -0.90 -6.77 6.29
CA GLY A 356 -2.30 -7.12 6.14
C GLY A 356 -3.18 -6.41 7.14
N GLY A 357 -4.48 -6.49 6.92
CA GLY A 357 -5.49 -6.01 7.85
C GLY A 357 -5.54 -6.84 9.13
N ILE A 358 -6.17 -6.25 10.13
CA ILE A 358 -6.48 -6.85 11.41
C ILE A 358 -7.84 -6.34 11.85
N ASP A 359 -8.59 -7.20 12.52
CA ASP A 359 -9.89 -6.87 13.08
C ASP A 359 -10.11 -7.68 14.35
N VAL A 360 -10.53 -7.03 15.42
CA VAL A 360 -11.06 -7.70 16.62
C VAL A 360 -12.56 -7.88 16.39
N ALA A 361 -13.06 -9.11 16.55
CA ALA A 361 -14.49 -9.38 16.44
C ALA A 361 -15.26 -8.53 17.46
N PRO A 362 -16.41 -7.90 17.09
CA PRO A 362 -17.20 -7.07 18.00
C PRO A 362 -17.60 -7.72 19.33
N ASP A 363 -17.69 -9.05 19.38
CA ASP A 363 -17.97 -9.84 20.59
C ASP A 363 -16.72 -10.24 21.39
N ASP A 364 -15.55 -9.73 21.02
CA ASP A 364 -14.21 -10.05 21.56
C ASP A 364 -13.83 -11.53 21.48
N SER A 365 -14.51 -12.38 20.71
CA SER A 365 -14.23 -13.82 20.69
C SER A 365 -12.89 -14.15 20.00
N PHE A 366 -12.50 -13.40 18.98
CA PHE A 366 -11.25 -13.61 18.26
C PHE A 366 -10.69 -12.32 17.64
N VAL A 367 -9.41 -12.38 17.25
CA VAL A 367 -8.76 -11.42 16.36
C VAL A 367 -8.48 -12.11 15.04
N ALA A 368 -8.94 -11.54 13.94
CA ALA A 368 -8.66 -12.03 12.60
C ALA A 368 -7.62 -11.14 11.92
N THR A 369 -6.59 -11.74 11.33
CA THR A 369 -5.58 -10.98 10.59
C THR A 369 -5.17 -11.66 9.29
N ALA A 370 -5.02 -10.84 8.26
CA ALA A 370 -4.62 -11.24 6.92
C ALA A 370 -3.13 -10.96 6.68
N ALA A 371 -2.60 -11.43 5.55
CA ALA A 371 -1.17 -11.39 5.22
C ALA A 371 -0.95 -11.49 3.70
N ILE A 372 -0.61 -10.38 3.05
CA ILE A 372 -0.64 -10.25 1.57
C ILE A 372 0.38 -11.13 0.84
N SER A 373 1.41 -11.61 1.54
CA SER A 373 2.43 -12.51 0.97
C SER A 373 2.16 -13.98 1.30
N ASP A 374 1.00 -14.29 1.88
CA ASP A 374 0.61 -15.64 2.29
C ASP A 374 -0.61 -16.15 1.49
N ASN A 375 -1.06 -17.37 1.80
CA ASN A 375 -2.30 -17.96 1.28
C ASN A 375 -3.36 -18.23 2.37
N LYS A 376 -3.06 -17.83 3.60
CA LYS A 376 -3.86 -18.10 4.80
C LYS A 376 -4.09 -16.83 5.61
N ILE A 377 -5.20 -16.79 6.34
CA ILE A 377 -5.41 -15.84 7.43
C ILE A 377 -5.06 -16.50 8.77
N SER A 378 -4.85 -15.69 9.80
CA SER A 378 -4.66 -16.14 11.18
C SER A 378 -5.83 -15.67 12.03
N ILE A 379 -6.45 -16.59 12.76
CA ILE A 379 -7.49 -16.34 13.76
C ILE A 379 -6.88 -16.60 15.13
N ILE A 380 -6.92 -15.61 16.02
CA ILE A 380 -6.36 -15.68 17.35
C ILE A 380 -7.49 -15.62 18.36
N ASP A 381 -7.63 -16.64 19.20
CA ASP A 381 -8.56 -16.63 20.33
C ASP A 381 -8.10 -15.60 21.37
N THR A 382 -8.96 -14.66 21.77
CA THR A 382 -8.55 -13.51 22.60
C THR A 382 -8.21 -13.89 24.05
N VAL A 383 -8.69 -15.03 24.54
CA VAL A 383 -8.50 -15.49 25.91
C VAL A 383 -7.25 -16.36 26.03
N SER A 384 -7.18 -17.42 25.24
CA SER A 384 -6.07 -18.39 25.23
C SER A 384 -4.87 -17.89 24.43
N LEU A 385 -5.06 -16.90 23.54
CA LEU A 385 -4.06 -16.39 22.60
C LEU A 385 -3.45 -17.50 21.73
N THR A 386 -4.24 -18.54 21.43
CA THR A 386 -3.89 -19.60 20.49
C THR A 386 -4.27 -19.19 19.08
N THR A 387 -3.56 -19.71 18.08
CA THR A 387 -3.72 -19.31 16.68
C THR A 387 -4.17 -20.48 15.82
N GLN A 388 -5.26 -20.29 15.10
CA GLN A 388 -5.73 -21.14 14.02
C GLN A 388 -5.44 -20.47 12.67
N HIS A 389 -5.04 -21.25 11.67
CA HIS A 389 -4.88 -20.75 10.31
C HIS A 389 -5.96 -21.30 9.39
N ILE A 390 -6.50 -20.43 8.52
CA ILE A 390 -7.49 -20.82 7.50
C ILE A 390 -6.88 -20.51 6.14
N VAL A 391 -6.75 -21.51 5.28
CA VAL A 391 -6.29 -21.34 3.90
C VAL A 391 -7.43 -20.71 3.09
N VAL A 392 -7.24 -19.47 2.66
CA VAL A 392 -8.29 -18.69 1.98
C VAL A 392 -8.00 -18.48 0.49
N GLY A 393 -6.75 -18.58 0.06
CA GLY A 393 -6.31 -18.21 -1.28
C GLY A 393 -5.22 -17.14 -1.22
N GLN A 394 -4.67 -16.74 -2.36
CA GLN A 394 -3.44 -15.94 -2.44
C GLN A 394 -3.67 -14.46 -2.16
N GLY A 395 -2.80 -13.91 -1.32
CA GLY A 395 -2.76 -12.49 -0.98
C GLY A 395 -3.95 -11.99 -0.16
N PRO A 396 -4.33 -12.66 0.94
CA PRO A 396 -5.31 -12.09 1.84
C PRO A 396 -4.80 -10.75 2.39
N HIS A 397 -5.59 -9.68 2.29
CA HIS A 397 -5.14 -8.37 2.76
C HIS A 397 -6.19 -7.62 3.59
N GLY A 398 -7.27 -7.13 2.99
CA GLY A 398 -8.36 -6.49 3.73
C GLY A 398 -9.13 -7.56 4.49
N ILE A 399 -9.36 -7.35 5.79
CA ILE A 399 -10.13 -8.28 6.62
C ILE A 399 -10.98 -7.50 7.62
N ARG A 400 -12.26 -7.86 7.73
CA ARG A 400 -13.21 -7.28 8.69
C ARG A 400 -14.31 -8.29 9.02
N THR A 401 -14.85 -8.20 10.23
CA THR A 401 -15.99 -8.98 10.69
C THR A 401 -17.29 -8.21 10.54
N SER A 402 -18.40 -8.94 10.38
CA SER A 402 -19.75 -8.38 10.47
C SER A 402 -20.00 -7.80 11.86
N LYS A 403 -20.98 -6.89 11.97
CA LYS A 403 -21.29 -6.21 13.24
C LYS A 403 -21.68 -7.18 14.35
N ASP A 404 -22.29 -8.30 13.98
CA ASP A 404 -22.72 -9.37 14.88
C ASP A 404 -21.69 -10.48 15.06
N SER A 405 -20.47 -10.31 14.54
CA SER A 405 -19.36 -11.28 14.59
C SER A 405 -19.67 -12.63 13.93
N GLN A 406 -20.73 -12.76 13.13
CA GLN A 406 -21.08 -14.03 12.47
C GLN A 406 -20.23 -14.32 11.22
N TRP A 407 -19.73 -13.27 10.56
CA TRP A 407 -19.05 -13.38 9.29
C TRP A 407 -17.68 -12.71 9.33
N ILE A 408 -16.69 -13.33 8.66
CA ILE A 408 -15.38 -12.73 8.37
C ILE A 408 -15.29 -12.53 6.87
N TYR A 409 -15.06 -11.31 6.45
CA TYR A 409 -14.84 -10.92 5.06
C TYR A 409 -13.34 -10.74 4.82
N VAL A 410 -12.82 -11.31 3.74
CA VAL A 410 -11.39 -11.23 3.39
C VAL A 410 -11.22 -10.90 1.92
N THR A 411 -10.47 -9.86 1.58
CA THR A 411 -10.04 -9.63 0.19
C THR A 411 -8.80 -10.45 -0.11
N LEU A 412 -8.74 -11.02 -1.31
CA LEU A 412 -7.59 -11.72 -1.86
C LEU A 412 -7.03 -10.92 -3.03
N THR A 413 -5.95 -10.16 -2.80
CA THR A 413 -5.41 -9.19 -3.76
C THR A 413 -4.86 -9.87 -5.02
N LYS A 414 -4.35 -11.10 -4.91
CA LYS A 414 -3.79 -11.84 -6.05
C LYS A 414 -4.84 -12.67 -6.79
N ASP A 415 -5.82 -13.20 -6.05
CA ASP A 415 -6.88 -14.03 -6.63
C ASP A 415 -8.07 -13.19 -7.13
N ASN A 416 -8.10 -11.88 -6.90
CA ASN A 416 -9.20 -10.98 -7.26
C ASN A 416 -10.55 -11.44 -6.69
N GLN A 417 -10.55 -11.79 -5.39
CA GLN A 417 -11.73 -12.34 -4.72
C GLN A 417 -12.03 -11.65 -3.40
N VAL A 418 -13.30 -11.73 -3.00
CA VAL A 418 -13.74 -11.59 -1.62
C VAL A 418 -14.21 -12.95 -1.13
N VAL A 419 -13.68 -13.40 0.01
CA VAL A 419 -14.06 -14.63 0.68
C VAL A 419 -14.93 -14.30 1.88
N VAL A 420 -16.00 -15.08 2.08
CA VAL A 420 -16.86 -15.00 3.26
C VAL A 420 -16.73 -16.27 4.07
N ILE A 421 -16.37 -16.11 5.34
CA ILE A 421 -16.11 -17.20 6.28
C ILE A 421 -17.14 -17.11 7.39
N ASN A 422 -17.77 -18.23 7.73
CA ASN A 422 -18.59 -18.32 8.91
C ASN A 422 -17.68 -18.34 10.15
N ALA A 423 -17.79 -17.32 11.00
CA ALA A 423 -16.91 -17.12 12.15
C ALA A 423 -17.11 -18.17 13.26
N LYS A 424 -18.26 -18.87 13.29
CA LYS A 424 -18.52 -19.92 14.28
C LYS A 424 -17.86 -21.24 13.89
N THR A 425 -17.89 -21.59 12.61
CA THR A 425 -17.37 -22.86 12.09
C THR A 425 -15.96 -22.72 11.51
N MET A 426 -15.49 -21.50 11.26
CA MET A 426 -14.24 -21.19 10.57
C MET A 426 -14.16 -21.81 9.17
N THR A 427 -15.32 -21.95 8.51
CA THR A 427 -15.46 -22.51 7.16
C THR A 427 -15.73 -21.41 6.13
N ILE A 428 -15.14 -21.56 4.95
CA ILE A 428 -15.42 -20.67 3.81
C ILE A 428 -16.78 -21.05 3.23
N GLU A 429 -17.74 -20.12 3.29
CA GLU A 429 -19.10 -20.35 2.78
C GLU A 429 -19.26 -19.85 1.35
N LYS A 430 -18.62 -18.72 1.01
CA LYS A 430 -18.76 -18.07 -0.30
C LYS A 430 -17.46 -17.47 -0.79
N ARG A 431 -17.35 -17.37 -2.11
CA ARG A 431 -16.29 -16.65 -2.84
C ARG A 431 -16.95 -15.81 -3.92
N PHE A 432 -16.54 -14.56 -4.00
CA PHE A 432 -17.02 -13.61 -5.00
C PHE A 432 -15.83 -13.09 -5.79
N ILE A 433 -15.88 -13.25 -7.11
CA ILE A 433 -14.92 -12.59 -8.00
C ILE A 433 -15.23 -11.09 -8.00
N VAL A 434 -14.21 -10.29 -7.84
CA VAL A 434 -14.27 -8.82 -7.84
C VAL A 434 -13.22 -8.28 -8.81
N GLY A 435 -13.22 -6.97 -9.05
CA GLY A 435 -12.20 -6.36 -9.89
C GLY A 435 -10.78 -6.52 -9.35
N ASP A 436 -9.81 -6.13 -10.17
CA ASP A 436 -8.39 -6.39 -9.93
C ASP A 436 -7.89 -5.76 -8.63
N PHE A 437 -7.16 -6.55 -7.84
CA PHE A 437 -6.49 -6.14 -6.60
C PHE A 437 -7.46 -5.55 -5.56
N PRO A 438 -8.41 -6.35 -5.02
CA PRO A 438 -9.27 -5.92 -3.92
C PRO A 438 -8.42 -5.72 -2.64
N PHE A 439 -8.33 -4.49 -2.17
CA PHE A 439 -7.34 -4.08 -1.18
C PHE A 439 -7.88 -4.02 0.24
N TRP A 440 -8.95 -3.26 0.48
CA TRP A 440 -9.45 -2.99 1.84
C TRP A 440 -10.95 -3.22 1.97
N ILE A 441 -11.42 -3.43 3.20
CA ILE A 441 -12.82 -3.64 3.54
C ILE A 441 -13.26 -2.64 4.61
N ALA A 442 -14.44 -2.04 4.41
CA ALA A 442 -15.21 -1.40 5.47
C ALA A 442 -16.58 -2.07 5.60
N VAL A 443 -17.04 -2.22 6.84
CA VAL A 443 -18.35 -2.81 7.17
C VAL A 443 -19.13 -1.76 7.93
N ASN A 444 -20.35 -1.46 7.48
CA ASN A 444 -21.19 -0.51 8.22
C ASN A 444 -21.48 -1.05 9.63
N GLY A 445 -21.24 -0.25 10.66
CA GLY A 445 -21.38 -0.68 12.07
C GLY A 445 -20.18 -1.44 12.66
N ASN A 446 -19.11 -1.68 11.90
CA ASN A 446 -17.79 -2.10 12.41
C ASN A 446 -16.68 -1.20 11.81
N PRO A 447 -16.55 0.07 12.27
CA PRO A 447 -15.77 1.12 11.61
C PRO A 447 -14.24 0.97 11.63
#